data_AF-A0A6C0K0C1-F1
#
_entry.id   AF-A0A6C0K0C1-F1
#
_cell.length_a   1.000
_cell.length_b   1.000
_cell.length_c   1.000
_cell.angle_alpha   90.00
_cell.angle_beta   90.00
_cell.angle_gamma   90.00
#
_symmetry.space_group_name_H-M   'P 1'
#
loop_
_entity.id
_entity.type
_entity.pdbx_description
1 polymer ?
#
loop_
_entity_poly.entity_id
_entity_poly.type
_entity_poly.pdbx_seq_one_letter_code
_entity_poly.pdbx_strand_id
1 'polypeptide(L)'
;MQQQEVQRLQQELFDFCLELISSDGTSTSLRNSFYTKYQKDIPMHIPGVRAYYLLYLLQQYPFLKSLYQDGNARFFNLMECIDNIIKKYRYSKNPIVDDVTGAIIDYLNTPIISRRHYDDTAIRRQMTRLQNIDKKILKYSSLYSPPTLERMRKALILGLITSEQMDKIPNHYTRILFSNDRFLVALRERLITMEQILEFPRWSDAQILFESETGLEMLRKKLITAKDVRNLPSGQYVAFFFRKEGVLEALSEKKITAKEIATMDYVQLITFFDEYAKARRKRKREQDERDKHHI
;
A
#
# COMPACT_ATOMS: atom_id res chain seq x y z
N MET A 1 -30.71 -16.52 -12.82
CA MET A 1 -29.27 -16.82 -12.60
C MET A 1 -28.59 -15.83 -11.66
N GLN A 2 -28.61 -14.51 -11.93
CA GLN A 2 -27.90 -13.53 -11.09
C GLN A 2 -28.28 -13.56 -9.60
N GLN A 3 -29.55 -13.85 -9.26
CA GLN A 3 -30.02 -13.85 -7.88
C GLN A 3 -29.51 -15.05 -7.05
N GLN A 4 -29.33 -16.22 -7.69
CA GLN A 4 -28.73 -17.40 -7.06
C GLN A 4 -27.22 -17.22 -6.86
N GLU A 5 -26.55 -16.58 -7.80
CA GLU A 5 -25.11 -16.28 -7.69
C GLU A 5 -24.82 -15.25 -6.59
N VAL A 6 -25.70 -14.26 -6.42
CA VAL A 6 -25.63 -13.29 -5.32
C VAL A 6 -25.88 -13.95 -3.96
N GLN A 7 -26.87 -14.84 -3.84
CA GLN A 7 -27.09 -15.61 -2.60
C GLN A 7 -25.90 -16.51 -2.27
N ARG A 8 -25.27 -17.12 -3.29
CA ARG A 8 -24.06 -17.93 -3.12
C ARG A 8 -22.90 -17.10 -2.59
N LEU A 9 -22.63 -15.92 -3.17
CA LEU A 9 -21.56 -15.01 -2.73
C LEU A 9 -21.83 -14.42 -1.34
N GLN A 10 -23.10 -14.15 -0.99
CA GLN A 10 -23.50 -13.72 0.36
C GLN A 10 -23.22 -14.79 1.40
N GLN A 11 -23.58 -16.05 1.09
CA GLN A 11 -23.30 -17.18 1.95
C GLN A 11 -21.79 -17.42 2.07
N GLU A 12 -21.03 -17.37 0.96
CA GLU A 12 -19.57 -17.51 0.97
C GLU A 12 -18.86 -16.42 1.78
N LEU A 13 -19.31 -15.15 1.69
CA LEU A 13 -18.74 -14.04 2.48
C LEU A 13 -19.12 -14.16 3.96
N PHE A 14 -20.35 -14.59 4.24
CA PHE A 14 -20.82 -14.83 5.60
C PHE A 14 -20.08 -16.00 6.24
N ASP A 15 -19.91 -17.10 5.51
CA ASP A 15 -19.14 -18.28 5.90
C ASP A 15 -17.66 -17.91 6.09
N PHE A 16 -17.07 -17.08 5.21
CA PHE A 16 -15.70 -16.58 5.37
C PHE A 16 -15.55 -15.71 6.63
N CYS A 17 -16.51 -14.84 6.90
CA CYS A 17 -16.55 -14.07 8.15
C CYS A 17 -16.72 -14.99 9.36
N LEU A 18 -17.64 -15.98 9.31
CA LEU A 18 -17.85 -16.97 10.37
C LEU A 18 -16.62 -17.87 10.59
N GLU A 19 -15.88 -18.18 9.53
CA GLU A 19 -14.68 -19.02 9.54
C GLU A 19 -13.44 -18.26 10.01
N LEU A 20 -13.38 -16.95 9.76
CA LEU A 20 -12.44 -16.03 10.41
C LEU A 20 -12.74 -15.81 11.90
N ILE A 21 -14.00 -16.03 12.31
CA ILE A 21 -14.52 -15.89 13.67
C ILE A 21 -14.53 -17.23 14.43
N SER A 22 -14.47 -18.37 13.74
CA SER A 22 -14.41 -19.71 14.34
C SER A 22 -13.00 -20.02 14.84
N SER A 23 -12.86 -20.27 16.16
CA SER A 23 -11.61 -20.57 16.85
C SER A 23 -10.97 -21.92 16.50
N ASP A 24 -11.70 -22.78 15.78
CA ASP A 24 -11.34 -24.19 15.70
C ASP A 24 -10.69 -24.42 14.34
N GLY A 25 -9.36 -24.24 14.26
CA GLY A 25 -8.51 -24.21 13.06
C GLY A 25 -8.57 -25.39 12.08
N THR A 26 -9.75 -25.79 11.64
CA THR A 26 -10.06 -26.98 10.85
C THR A 26 -10.48 -26.65 9.42
N SER A 27 -10.79 -25.39 9.10
CA SER A 27 -10.93 -24.96 7.70
C SER A 27 -9.65 -24.37 7.15
N THR A 28 -8.78 -25.26 6.69
CA THR A 28 -7.52 -24.91 6.01
C THR A 28 -7.77 -24.50 4.55
N SER A 29 -8.88 -24.92 3.92
CA SER A 29 -9.09 -24.80 2.47
C SER A 29 -9.34 -23.36 2.00
N LEU A 30 -10.34 -22.67 2.54
CA LEU A 30 -10.68 -21.29 2.14
C LEU A 30 -9.64 -20.28 2.65
N ARG A 31 -9.15 -20.50 3.87
CA ARG A 31 -8.04 -19.75 4.46
C ARG A 31 -6.80 -19.80 3.56
N ASN A 32 -6.42 -20.99 3.09
CA ASN A 32 -5.31 -21.17 2.15
C ASN A 32 -5.60 -20.56 0.78
N SER A 33 -6.84 -20.64 0.28
CA SER A 33 -7.22 -20.02 -1.00
C SER A 33 -7.15 -18.48 -0.93
N PHE A 34 -7.56 -17.89 0.20
CA PHE A 34 -7.43 -16.45 0.47
C PHE A 34 -5.96 -16.04 0.69
N TYR A 35 -5.19 -16.80 1.48
CA TYR A 35 -3.75 -16.58 1.67
C TYR A 35 -3.01 -16.64 0.33
N THR A 36 -3.22 -17.69 -0.46
CA THR A 36 -2.56 -17.84 -1.77
C THR A 36 -2.86 -16.66 -2.71
N LYS A 37 -4.04 -16.04 -2.58
CA LYS A 37 -4.47 -14.92 -3.42
C LYS A 37 -4.00 -13.53 -2.95
N TYR A 38 -3.79 -13.32 -1.65
CA TYR A 38 -3.56 -11.97 -1.08
C TYR A 38 -2.31 -11.83 -0.17
N GLN A 39 -1.53 -12.90 0.03
CA GLN A 39 -0.43 -12.96 1.01
C GLN A 39 0.82 -12.14 0.64
N LYS A 40 1.03 -11.75 -0.62
CA LYS A 40 2.27 -11.05 -1.00
C LYS A 40 2.33 -9.58 -0.57
N ASP A 41 1.20 -8.93 -0.28
CA ASP A 41 1.15 -7.46 -0.20
C ASP A 41 0.71 -6.86 1.15
N ILE A 42 0.37 -7.68 2.16
CA ILE A 42 -0.31 -7.20 3.38
C ILE A 42 0.32 -7.75 4.66
N PRO A 43 0.94 -6.91 5.51
CA PRO A 43 1.39 -7.32 6.83
C PRO A 43 0.17 -7.53 7.76
N MET A 44 -0.34 -8.76 7.79
CA MET A 44 -1.57 -9.13 8.52
C MET A 44 -1.37 -9.39 10.02
N HIS A 45 -0.19 -9.15 10.62
CA HIS A 45 0.02 -9.35 12.06
C HIS A 45 -0.52 -8.19 12.92
N ILE A 46 -1.08 -7.14 12.30
CA ILE A 46 -1.65 -5.99 13.00
C ILE A 46 -3.19 -6.04 12.87
N PRO A 47 -3.93 -6.29 13.95
CA PRO A 47 -5.41 -6.39 13.93
C PRO A 47 -6.12 -5.19 13.29
N GLY A 48 -5.59 -3.97 13.50
CA GLY A 48 -6.12 -2.76 12.87
C GLY A 48 -5.99 -2.74 11.33
N VAL A 49 -4.98 -3.42 10.77
CA VAL A 49 -4.79 -3.56 9.32
C VAL A 49 -5.80 -4.56 8.76
N ARG A 50 -6.09 -5.67 9.46
CA ARG A 50 -7.10 -6.66 9.05
C ARG A 50 -8.49 -6.03 8.94
N ALA A 51 -8.89 -5.29 9.95
CA ALA A 51 -10.21 -4.69 10.00
C ALA A 51 -10.35 -3.48 9.06
N TYR A 52 -9.29 -2.70 8.83
CA TYR A 52 -9.24 -1.71 7.74
C TYR A 52 -9.37 -2.37 6.36
N TYR A 53 -8.75 -3.53 6.16
CA TYR A 53 -8.84 -4.27 4.89
C TYR A 53 -10.22 -4.90 4.69
N LEU A 54 -10.85 -5.41 5.75
CA LEU A 54 -12.26 -5.82 5.75
C LEU A 54 -13.16 -4.64 5.39
N LEU A 55 -12.99 -3.48 6.01
CA LEU A 55 -13.72 -2.25 5.67
C LEU A 55 -13.55 -1.86 4.19
N TYR A 56 -12.31 -1.94 3.68
CA TYR A 56 -12.01 -1.65 2.28
C TYR A 56 -12.64 -2.67 1.32
N LEU A 57 -12.53 -3.97 1.60
CA LEU A 57 -13.17 -5.03 0.83
C LEU A 57 -14.69 -4.83 0.82
N LEU A 58 -15.29 -4.57 1.98
CA LEU A 58 -16.73 -4.32 2.13
C LEU A 58 -17.19 -3.09 1.33
N GLN A 59 -16.37 -2.04 1.19
CA GLN A 59 -16.69 -0.85 0.38
C GLN A 59 -16.58 -1.06 -1.14
N GLN A 60 -15.80 -2.05 -1.59
CA GLN A 60 -15.60 -2.35 -3.01
C GLN A 60 -16.73 -3.21 -3.61
N TYR A 61 -17.59 -3.83 -2.79
CA TYR A 61 -18.73 -4.60 -3.28
C TYR A 61 -19.97 -3.71 -3.49
N PRO A 62 -20.52 -3.63 -4.71
CA PRO A 62 -21.68 -2.78 -5.03
C PRO A 62 -22.92 -3.02 -4.14
N PHE A 63 -23.11 -4.24 -3.63
CA PHE A 63 -24.25 -4.57 -2.75
C PHE A 63 -24.14 -3.94 -1.36
N LEU A 64 -22.92 -3.77 -0.82
CA LEU A 64 -22.73 -3.11 0.47
C LEU A 64 -22.86 -1.59 0.34
N LYS A 65 -22.47 -1.07 -0.83
CA LYS A 65 -22.75 0.32 -1.21
C LYS A 65 -24.26 0.59 -1.28
N SER A 66 -25.07 -0.34 -1.81
CA SER A 66 -26.53 -0.20 -1.79
C SER A 66 -27.10 -0.32 -0.37
N LEU A 67 -26.65 -1.30 0.44
CA LEU A 67 -27.06 -1.40 1.85
C LEU A 67 -26.71 -0.15 2.69
N TYR A 68 -25.59 0.52 2.37
CA TYR A 68 -25.20 1.80 2.95
C TYR A 68 -26.10 2.95 2.48
N GLN A 69 -26.40 3.03 1.18
CA GLN A 69 -27.29 4.05 0.61
C GLN A 69 -28.73 3.90 1.12
N ASP A 70 -29.17 2.67 1.38
CA ASP A 70 -30.50 2.35 1.89
C ASP A 70 -30.64 2.54 3.40
N GLY A 71 -29.58 3.00 4.09
CA GLY A 71 -29.62 3.25 5.53
C GLY A 71 -29.84 1.98 6.36
N ASN A 72 -29.46 0.81 5.85
CA ASN A 72 -29.80 -0.46 6.48
C ASN A 72 -29.07 -0.61 7.83
N ALA A 73 -29.84 -0.69 8.91
CA ALA A 73 -29.33 -0.82 10.28
C ALA A 73 -28.34 -1.99 10.46
N ARG A 74 -28.48 -3.06 9.67
CA ARG A 74 -27.55 -4.21 9.71
C ARG A 74 -26.15 -3.86 9.18
N PHE A 75 -26.05 -2.97 8.19
CA PHE A 75 -24.77 -2.48 7.69
C PHE A 75 -24.08 -1.61 8.74
N PHE A 76 -24.81 -0.69 9.39
CA PHE A 76 -24.27 0.11 10.48
C PHE A 76 -23.78 -0.75 11.65
N ASN A 77 -24.56 -1.77 12.06
CA ASN A 77 -24.16 -2.69 13.11
C ASN A 77 -22.88 -3.48 12.76
N LEU A 78 -22.72 -3.89 11.50
CA LEU A 78 -21.51 -4.58 11.03
C LEU A 78 -20.28 -3.66 11.04
N MET A 79 -20.43 -2.44 10.54
CA MET A 79 -19.36 -1.43 10.51
C MET A 79 -18.94 -1.00 11.92
N GLU A 80 -19.92 -0.84 12.81
CA GLU A 80 -19.71 -0.54 14.23
C GLU A 80 -18.99 -1.70 14.94
N CYS A 81 -19.37 -2.94 14.66
CA CYS A 81 -18.68 -4.12 15.19
C CYS A 81 -17.20 -4.17 14.75
N ILE A 82 -16.92 -3.96 13.46
CA ILE A 82 -15.54 -3.96 12.92
C ILE A 82 -14.71 -2.82 13.54
N ASP A 83 -15.26 -1.62 13.69
CA ASP A 83 -14.57 -0.47 14.28
C ASP A 83 -14.33 -0.65 15.80
N ASN A 84 -15.24 -1.31 16.52
CA ASN A 84 -15.08 -1.62 17.94
C ASN A 84 -13.98 -2.65 18.19
N ILE A 85 -13.84 -3.64 17.31
CA ILE A 85 -12.70 -4.57 17.34
C ILE A 85 -11.40 -3.78 17.11
N ILE A 86 -11.34 -2.88 16.11
CA ILE A 86 -10.16 -2.05 15.86
C ILE A 86 -9.77 -1.25 17.12
N LYS A 87 -10.73 -0.56 17.73
CA LYS A 87 -10.47 0.33 18.88
C LYS A 87 -10.03 -0.43 20.13
N LYS A 88 -10.68 -1.56 20.46
CA LYS A 88 -10.33 -2.39 21.61
C LYS A 88 -8.87 -2.85 21.57
N TYR A 89 -8.35 -3.17 20.38
CA TYR A 89 -6.99 -3.68 20.20
C TYR A 89 -5.95 -2.62 19.81
N ARG A 90 -6.36 -1.37 19.50
CA ARG A 90 -5.44 -0.26 19.24
C ARG A 90 -4.87 0.37 20.52
N TYR A 91 -5.53 0.18 21.66
CA TYR A 91 -5.20 0.86 22.92
C TYR A 91 -4.87 -0.08 24.10
N SER A 92 -4.92 -1.41 23.95
CA SER A 92 -4.45 -2.31 25.01
C SER A 92 -2.93 -2.42 24.97
N LYS A 93 -2.25 -2.09 26.08
CA LYS A 93 -0.78 -2.22 26.24
C LYS A 93 -0.27 -3.68 26.24
N ASN A 94 -1.16 -4.66 26.16
CA ASN A 94 -0.83 -6.09 25.99
C ASN A 94 -1.55 -6.61 24.74
N PRO A 95 -0.82 -7.15 23.74
CA PRO A 95 -1.40 -7.69 22.52
C PRO A 95 -1.47 -9.22 22.62
N ILE A 96 -2.18 -9.79 23.61
CA ILE A 96 -2.57 -11.20 23.57
C ILE A 96 -3.94 -11.34 24.23
N VAL A 97 -4.98 -11.50 23.40
CA VAL A 97 -6.19 -12.22 23.74
C VAL A 97 -6.38 -13.19 22.60
N ASP A 98 -6.23 -14.48 22.87
CA ASP A 98 -6.27 -15.57 21.87
C ASP A 98 -7.69 -15.79 21.30
N ASP A 99 -8.69 -15.07 21.79
CA ASP A 99 -10.05 -15.23 21.31
C ASP A 99 -10.80 -13.91 21.13
N VAL A 100 -10.81 -13.44 19.88
CA VAL A 100 -11.63 -12.30 19.42
C VAL A 100 -13.12 -12.67 19.38
N THR A 101 -13.45 -13.97 19.38
CA THR A 101 -14.80 -14.54 19.30
C THR A 101 -15.63 -14.21 20.54
N GLY A 102 -15.11 -14.47 21.74
CA GLY A 102 -15.78 -14.11 22.99
C GLY A 102 -16.08 -12.61 23.12
N ALA A 103 -15.15 -11.75 22.66
CA ALA A 103 -15.33 -10.30 22.70
C ALA A 103 -16.44 -9.77 21.76
N ILE A 104 -16.64 -10.42 20.60
CA ILE A 104 -17.68 -10.07 19.64
C ILE A 104 -19.03 -10.60 20.11
N ILE A 105 -19.09 -11.83 20.61
CA ILE A 105 -20.30 -12.47 21.12
C ILE A 105 -20.82 -11.71 22.35
N ASP A 106 -19.95 -11.34 23.29
CA ASP A 106 -20.34 -10.53 24.45
C ASP A 106 -20.90 -9.16 24.04
N TYR A 107 -20.33 -8.51 23.01
CA TYR A 107 -20.78 -7.23 22.46
C TYR A 107 -22.15 -7.32 21.76
N LEU A 108 -22.36 -8.39 20.99
CA LEU A 108 -23.62 -8.65 20.30
C LEU A 108 -24.74 -9.03 21.28
N ASN A 109 -24.40 -9.65 22.40
CA ASN A 109 -25.33 -10.08 23.44
C ASN A 109 -25.57 -9.04 24.56
N THR A 110 -24.80 -7.94 24.62
CA THR A 110 -25.07 -6.86 25.59
C THR A 110 -26.31 -6.05 25.17
N PRO A 111 -27.24 -5.72 26.09
CA PRO A 111 -28.42 -4.92 25.77
C PRO A 111 -28.03 -3.57 25.16
N ILE A 112 -28.77 -3.11 24.13
CA ILE A 112 -28.52 -1.87 23.36
C ILE A 112 -28.24 -0.65 24.26
N ILE A 113 -28.83 -0.62 25.46
CA ILE A 113 -28.68 0.47 26.44
C ILE A 113 -27.24 0.57 26.98
N SER A 114 -26.48 -0.53 27.01
CA SER A 114 -25.06 -0.57 27.41
C SER A 114 -24.07 -0.23 26.29
N ARG A 115 -24.52 -0.20 25.02
CA ARG A 115 -23.72 0.24 23.86
C ARG A 115 -23.56 1.75 23.77
N ARG A 116 -24.25 2.51 24.63
CA ARG A 116 -24.17 3.98 24.75
C ARG A 116 -22.80 4.53 25.19
N HIS A 117 -21.82 3.66 25.47
CA HIS A 117 -20.47 4.07 25.87
C HIS A 117 -19.48 4.17 24.68
N TYR A 118 -19.94 3.91 23.46
CA TYR A 118 -19.14 4.16 22.26
C TYR A 118 -19.47 5.54 21.72
N ASP A 119 -18.45 6.41 21.74
CA ASP A 119 -18.56 7.82 21.39
C ASP A 119 -19.07 7.99 19.94
N ASP A 120 -20.37 8.14 19.80
CA ASP A 120 -21.12 8.42 18.58
C ASP A 120 -20.46 9.58 17.80
N THR A 121 -19.80 10.49 18.52
CA THR A 121 -18.99 11.58 17.99
C THR A 121 -17.79 11.09 17.18
N ALA A 122 -17.08 10.04 17.60
CA ALA A 122 -15.92 9.50 16.90
C ALA A 122 -16.32 8.87 15.55
N ILE A 123 -17.42 8.11 15.54
CA ILE A 123 -17.98 7.52 14.31
C ILE A 123 -18.43 8.63 13.36
N ARG A 124 -19.21 9.60 13.85
CA ARG A 124 -19.63 10.76 13.05
C ARG A 124 -18.42 11.51 12.48
N ARG A 125 -17.36 11.73 13.27
CA ARG A 125 -16.11 12.37 12.80
C ARG A 125 -15.45 11.58 11.67
N GLN A 126 -15.36 10.26 11.76
CA GLN A 126 -14.78 9.43 10.68
C GLN A 126 -15.64 9.48 9.41
N MET A 127 -16.97 9.39 9.55
CA MET A 127 -17.88 9.49 8.41
C MET A 127 -17.81 10.85 7.73
N THR A 128 -17.80 11.94 8.50
CA THR A 128 -17.59 13.29 7.97
C THR A 128 -16.24 13.40 7.26
N ARG A 129 -15.16 12.82 7.82
CA ARG A 129 -13.84 12.78 7.16
C ARG A 129 -13.89 12.05 5.81
N LEU A 130 -14.51 10.87 5.74
CA LEU A 130 -14.64 10.09 4.50
C LEU A 130 -15.48 10.83 3.45
N GLN A 131 -16.60 11.43 3.85
CA GLN A 131 -17.42 12.27 2.97
C GLN A 131 -16.63 13.46 2.42
N ASN A 132 -15.79 14.09 3.23
CA ASN A 132 -14.93 15.19 2.78
C ASN A 132 -13.86 14.71 1.79
N ILE A 133 -13.28 13.52 2.02
CA ILE A 133 -12.37 12.88 1.06
C ILE A 133 -13.10 12.60 -0.26
N ASP A 134 -14.30 12.04 -0.23
CA ASP A 134 -15.05 11.72 -1.45
C ASP A 134 -15.43 12.97 -2.24
N LYS A 135 -15.90 14.02 -1.54
CA LYS A 135 -16.13 15.35 -2.15
C LYS A 135 -14.86 15.91 -2.78
N LYS A 136 -13.70 15.69 -2.15
CA LYS A 136 -12.40 16.12 -2.68
C LYS A 136 -12.02 15.36 -3.95
N ILE A 137 -12.12 14.02 -3.93
CA ILE A 137 -11.81 13.15 -5.07
C ILE A 137 -12.72 13.44 -6.25
N LEU A 138 -14.01 13.73 -6.02
CA LEU A 138 -14.97 14.04 -7.07
C LEU A 138 -14.55 15.26 -7.92
N LYS A 139 -13.84 16.24 -7.34
CA LYS A 139 -13.30 17.40 -8.07
C LYS A 139 -12.31 17.03 -9.17
N TYR A 140 -11.67 15.87 -9.05
CA TYR A 140 -10.68 15.39 -10.02
C TYR A 140 -11.26 14.36 -11.00
N SER A 141 -12.56 14.03 -10.89
CA SER A 141 -13.17 12.95 -11.64
C SER A 141 -13.18 13.16 -13.16
N SER A 142 -13.18 14.41 -13.62
CA SER A 142 -13.06 14.78 -15.04
C SER A 142 -11.62 14.74 -15.57
N LEU A 143 -10.62 14.71 -14.69
CA LEU A 143 -9.20 14.83 -15.06
C LEU A 143 -8.48 13.48 -15.05
N TYR A 144 -8.91 12.54 -14.21
CA TYR A 144 -8.19 11.27 -14.00
C TYR A 144 -9.09 10.05 -14.12
N SER A 145 -8.46 8.93 -14.49
CA SER A 145 -9.13 7.63 -14.59
C SER A 145 -9.56 7.09 -13.22
N PRO A 146 -10.58 6.23 -13.14
CA PRO A 146 -11.02 5.63 -11.89
C PRO A 146 -9.91 4.96 -11.05
N PRO A 147 -8.94 4.21 -11.63
CA PRO A 147 -7.82 3.65 -10.85
C PRO A 147 -6.94 4.73 -10.20
N THR A 148 -6.73 5.85 -10.87
CA THR A 148 -5.94 6.98 -10.34
C THR A 148 -6.68 7.63 -9.18
N LEU A 149 -7.99 7.89 -9.34
CA LEU A 149 -8.85 8.44 -8.30
C LEU A 149 -8.90 7.53 -7.06
N GLU A 150 -8.95 6.21 -7.25
CA GLU A 150 -8.95 5.26 -6.14
C GLU A 150 -7.63 5.29 -5.36
N ARG A 151 -6.49 5.41 -6.04
CA ARG A 151 -5.19 5.57 -5.37
C ARG A 151 -5.08 6.90 -4.61
N MET A 152 -5.57 7.99 -5.20
CA MET A 152 -5.65 9.29 -4.53
C MET A 152 -6.52 9.19 -3.26
N ARG A 153 -7.68 8.52 -3.36
CA ARG A 153 -8.59 8.27 -2.23
C ARG A 153 -7.90 7.46 -1.14
N LYS A 154 -7.24 6.36 -1.52
CA LYS A 154 -6.48 5.50 -0.61
C LYS A 154 -5.39 6.28 0.14
N ALA A 155 -4.67 7.17 -0.54
CA ALA A 155 -3.64 8.00 0.08
C ALA A 155 -4.22 8.93 1.17
N LEU A 156 -5.36 9.58 0.91
CA LEU A 156 -6.04 10.46 1.87
C LEU A 156 -6.63 9.69 3.07
N ILE A 157 -7.24 8.53 2.82
CA ILE A 157 -7.83 7.70 3.88
C ILE A 157 -6.73 7.20 4.82
N LEU A 158 -5.63 6.69 4.26
CA LEU A 158 -4.47 6.21 5.01
C LEU A 158 -3.68 7.34 5.69
N GLY A 159 -3.98 8.61 5.38
CA GLY A 159 -3.23 9.76 5.89
C GLY A 159 -1.79 9.82 5.39
N LEU A 160 -1.50 9.20 4.24
CA LEU A 160 -0.20 9.30 3.57
C LEU A 160 0.01 10.69 2.98
N ILE A 161 -1.09 11.33 2.59
CA ILE A 161 -1.15 12.72 2.13
C ILE A 161 -2.34 13.42 2.80
N THR A 162 -2.21 14.72 3.04
CA THR A 162 -3.31 15.58 3.46
C THR A 162 -4.04 16.16 2.24
N SER A 163 -5.27 16.64 2.45
CA SER A 163 -6.01 17.33 1.37
C SER A 163 -5.30 18.59 0.88
N GLU A 164 -4.57 19.29 1.76
CA GLU A 164 -3.79 20.48 1.39
C GLU A 164 -2.53 20.10 0.60
N GLN A 165 -1.79 19.07 1.01
CA GLN A 165 -0.65 18.57 0.23
C GLN A 165 -1.10 18.12 -1.15
N MET A 166 -2.26 17.49 -1.26
CA MET A 166 -2.84 17.05 -2.53
C MET A 166 -3.17 18.22 -3.48
N ASP A 167 -3.63 19.36 -2.96
CA ASP A 167 -3.86 20.57 -3.76
C ASP A 167 -2.57 21.21 -4.28
N LYS A 168 -1.46 21.02 -3.56
CA LYS A 168 -0.15 21.54 -3.96
C LYS A 168 0.50 20.72 -5.08
N ILE A 169 -0.02 19.52 -5.38
CA ILE A 169 0.50 18.68 -6.47
C ILE A 169 -0.04 19.21 -7.81
N PRO A 170 0.82 19.68 -8.74
CA PRO A 170 0.38 20.07 -10.08
C PRO A 170 -0.36 18.92 -10.78
N ASN A 171 -1.40 19.24 -11.56
CA ASN A 171 -2.27 18.21 -12.16
C ASN A 171 -1.50 17.14 -12.98
N HIS A 172 -0.50 17.57 -13.77
CA HIS A 172 0.33 16.64 -14.53
C HIS A 172 1.16 15.72 -13.62
N TYR A 173 1.55 16.19 -12.44
CA TYR A 173 2.33 15.44 -11.46
C TYR A 173 1.45 14.42 -10.71
N THR A 174 0.21 14.78 -10.41
CA THR A 174 -0.79 13.88 -9.81
C THR A 174 -0.98 12.63 -10.68
N ARG A 175 -1.15 12.79 -12.00
CA ARG A 175 -1.29 11.65 -12.92
C ARG A 175 -0.10 10.68 -12.84
N ILE A 176 1.11 11.21 -12.71
CA ILE A 176 2.35 10.43 -12.61
C ILE A 176 2.42 9.69 -11.28
N LEU A 177 2.26 10.40 -10.16
CA LEU A 177 2.41 9.84 -8.82
C LEU A 177 1.37 8.75 -8.53
N PHE A 178 0.15 8.92 -9.03
CA PHE A 178 -0.94 7.96 -8.85
C PHE A 178 -1.15 7.04 -10.07
N SER A 179 -0.17 6.95 -10.98
CA SER A 179 -0.22 6.02 -12.12
C SER A 179 -0.10 4.56 -11.69
N ASN A 180 0.59 4.30 -10.57
CA ASN A 180 0.80 2.98 -9.99
C ASN A 180 0.84 3.04 -8.45
N ASP A 181 0.92 1.88 -7.79
CA ASP A 181 0.89 1.80 -6.32
C ASP A 181 2.26 2.05 -5.66
N ARG A 182 3.37 2.08 -6.40
CA ARG A 182 4.73 2.18 -5.83
C ARG A 182 4.96 3.48 -5.08
N PHE A 183 4.39 4.58 -5.57
CA PHE A 183 4.42 5.85 -4.86
C PHE A 183 3.73 5.75 -3.48
N LEU A 184 2.55 5.14 -3.43
CA LEU A 184 1.83 4.91 -2.16
C LEU A 184 2.64 3.99 -1.23
N VAL A 185 3.29 2.97 -1.79
CA VAL A 185 4.17 2.08 -1.04
C VAL A 185 5.35 2.86 -0.44
N ALA A 186 5.99 3.73 -1.22
CA ALA A 186 7.09 4.56 -0.74
C ALA A 186 6.69 5.50 0.41
N LEU A 187 5.52 6.13 0.33
CA LEU A 187 4.97 6.93 1.42
C LEU A 187 4.63 6.08 2.65
N ARG A 188 3.96 4.94 2.46
CA ARG A 188 3.55 4.03 3.53
C ARG A 188 4.76 3.48 4.30
N GLU A 189 5.81 3.13 3.59
CA GLU A 189 7.07 2.63 4.15
C GLU A 189 7.99 3.77 4.66
N ARG A 190 7.53 5.02 4.57
CA ARG A 190 8.29 6.23 4.98
C ARG A 190 9.66 6.34 4.32
N LEU A 191 9.78 5.81 3.10
CA LEU A 191 10.98 5.90 2.28
C LEU A 191 11.17 7.31 1.71
N ILE A 192 10.06 8.03 1.55
CA ILE A 192 10.00 9.41 1.10
C ILE A 192 8.81 10.12 1.74
N THR A 193 8.88 11.45 1.82
CA THR A 193 7.82 12.33 2.31
C THR A 193 7.22 13.17 1.18
N MET A 194 6.01 13.71 1.38
CA MET A 194 5.42 14.61 0.39
C MET A 194 6.23 15.88 0.19
N GLU A 195 6.85 16.38 1.26
CA GLU A 195 7.72 17.55 1.23
C GLU A 195 8.91 17.30 0.28
N GLN A 196 9.57 16.15 0.41
CA GLN A 196 10.68 15.75 -0.47
C GLN A 196 10.24 15.58 -1.93
N ILE A 197 9.03 15.09 -2.18
CA ILE A 197 8.48 14.92 -3.54
C ILE A 197 8.24 16.26 -4.22
N LEU A 198 7.72 17.24 -3.47
CA LEU A 198 7.46 18.59 -3.96
C LEU A 198 8.75 19.38 -4.18
N GLU A 199 9.87 18.95 -3.59
CA GLU A 199 11.20 19.52 -3.81
C GLU A 199 11.93 18.99 -5.04
N PHE A 200 11.39 17.98 -5.74
CA PHE A 200 12.04 17.51 -6.96
C PHE A 200 12.05 18.60 -8.04
N PRO A 201 13.21 18.88 -8.65
CA PRO A 201 13.34 19.95 -9.64
C PRO A 201 12.58 19.61 -10.92
N ARG A 202 12.41 18.31 -11.20
CA ARG A 202 11.69 17.79 -12.35
C ARG A 202 10.76 16.68 -11.91
N TRP A 203 9.51 16.78 -12.32
CA TRP A 203 8.49 15.77 -12.00
C TRP A 203 8.80 14.42 -12.64
N SER A 204 9.53 14.41 -13.77
CA SER A 204 10.04 13.20 -14.41
C SER A 204 10.93 12.40 -13.48
N ASP A 205 11.62 13.03 -12.53
CA ASP A 205 12.57 12.33 -11.67
C ASP A 205 11.83 11.45 -10.65
N ALA A 206 10.74 11.96 -10.07
CA ALA A 206 9.79 11.14 -9.29
C ALA A 206 9.15 10.05 -10.14
N GLN A 207 8.72 10.37 -11.37
CA GLN A 207 8.12 9.40 -12.28
C GLN A 207 9.04 8.20 -12.44
N ILE A 208 10.29 8.44 -12.81
CA ILE A 208 11.26 7.38 -13.07
C ILE A 208 11.54 6.58 -11.80
N LEU A 209 11.67 7.25 -10.65
CA LEU A 209 11.91 6.62 -9.36
C LEU A 209 10.78 5.62 -8.98
N PHE A 210 9.52 5.95 -9.28
CA PHE A 210 8.36 5.11 -8.94
C PHE A 210 7.83 4.25 -10.09
N GLU A 211 8.32 4.41 -11.32
CA GLU A 211 8.02 3.50 -12.43
C GLU A 211 8.83 2.20 -12.34
N SER A 212 10.06 2.28 -11.83
CA SER A 212 10.98 1.14 -11.72
C SER A 212 10.91 0.50 -10.33
N GLU A 213 10.83 -0.83 -10.27
CA GLU A 213 10.97 -1.57 -9.01
C GLU A 213 12.35 -1.34 -8.38
N THR A 214 13.37 -1.19 -9.23
CA THR A 214 14.74 -0.86 -8.83
C THR A 214 14.79 0.43 -8.01
N GLY A 215 14.01 1.45 -8.38
CA GLY A 215 13.98 2.72 -7.66
C GLY A 215 13.43 2.57 -6.24
N LEU A 216 12.33 1.86 -6.09
CA LEU A 216 11.74 1.55 -4.80
C LEU A 216 12.67 0.68 -3.94
N GLU A 217 13.33 -0.31 -4.54
CA GLU A 217 14.28 -1.18 -3.84
C GLU A 217 15.52 -0.43 -3.36
N MET A 218 16.04 0.49 -4.17
CA MET A 218 17.16 1.36 -3.76
C MET A 218 16.82 2.24 -2.57
N LEU A 219 15.59 2.78 -2.53
CA LEU A 219 15.10 3.53 -1.37
C LEU A 219 14.99 2.63 -0.12
N ARG A 220 14.42 1.43 -0.24
CA ARG A 220 14.32 0.46 0.87
C ARG A 220 15.67 0.09 1.45
N LYS A 221 16.65 -0.16 0.58
CA LYS A 221 18.03 -0.48 0.95
C LYS A 221 18.85 0.74 1.38
N LYS A 222 18.26 1.95 1.37
CA LYS A 222 18.92 3.23 1.68
C LYS A 222 20.18 3.47 0.83
N LEU A 223 20.19 2.96 -0.39
CA LEU A 223 21.28 3.16 -1.36
C LEU A 223 21.22 4.55 -1.99
N ILE A 224 20.02 5.12 -2.02
CA ILE A 224 19.74 6.48 -2.45
C ILE A 224 18.74 7.13 -1.49
N THR A 225 18.72 8.45 -1.48
CA THR A 225 17.70 9.29 -0.84
C THR A 225 16.98 10.15 -1.88
N ALA A 226 15.87 10.78 -1.50
CA ALA A 226 15.24 11.80 -2.34
C ALA A 226 16.21 12.94 -2.68
N LYS A 227 17.08 13.33 -1.74
CA LYS A 227 18.10 14.35 -1.97
C LYS A 227 19.09 13.92 -3.05
N ASP A 228 19.48 12.65 -3.08
CA ASP A 228 20.39 12.13 -4.11
C ASP A 228 19.76 12.17 -5.49
N VAL A 229 18.49 11.75 -5.62
CA VAL A 229 17.75 11.81 -6.90
C VAL A 229 17.61 13.25 -7.39
N ARG A 230 17.34 14.19 -6.48
CA ARG A 230 17.27 15.63 -6.78
C ARG A 230 18.58 16.19 -7.33
N ASN A 231 19.72 15.65 -6.91
CA ASN A 231 21.04 16.11 -7.33
C ASN A 231 21.51 15.47 -8.66
N LEU A 232 20.73 14.57 -9.26
CA LEU A 232 21.11 13.97 -10.54
C LEU A 232 21.04 15.00 -11.68
N PRO A 233 22.00 15.00 -12.62
CA PRO A 233 22.14 16.08 -13.60
C PRO A 233 20.90 16.31 -14.49
N SER A 234 20.29 15.23 -14.97
CA SER A 234 19.21 15.29 -15.96
C SER A 234 18.18 14.19 -15.75
N GLY A 235 16.92 14.40 -16.14
CA GLY A 235 15.90 13.33 -16.11
C GLY A 235 16.27 12.13 -16.99
N GLN A 236 17.06 12.33 -18.05
CA GLN A 236 17.61 11.23 -18.85
C GLN A 236 18.68 10.44 -18.08
N TYR A 237 19.48 11.11 -17.24
CA TYR A 237 20.42 10.41 -16.33
C TYR A 237 19.64 9.56 -15.34
N VAL A 238 18.59 10.12 -14.74
CA VAL A 238 17.71 9.40 -13.81
C VAL A 238 17.12 8.17 -14.51
N ALA A 239 16.60 8.32 -15.73
CA ALA A 239 16.01 7.23 -16.52
C ALA A 239 17.02 6.13 -16.83
N PHE A 240 18.22 6.50 -17.29
CA PHE A 240 19.30 5.56 -17.55
C PHE A 240 19.69 4.82 -16.27
N PHE A 241 19.93 5.55 -15.20
CA PHE A 241 20.36 5.03 -13.91
C PHE A 241 19.39 3.99 -13.33
N PHE A 242 18.07 4.25 -13.35
CA PHE A 242 17.10 3.30 -12.79
C PHE A 242 16.75 2.12 -13.71
N ARG A 243 17.19 2.14 -14.97
CA ARG A 243 16.93 1.09 -15.97
C ARG A 243 18.16 0.27 -16.33
N LYS A 244 19.37 0.71 -15.96
CA LYS A 244 20.62 0.03 -16.29
C LYS A 244 20.84 -1.19 -15.41
N GLU A 245 21.25 -2.29 -16.04
CA GLU A 245 21.59 -3.54 -15.35
C GLU A 245 22.79 -3.35 -14.42
N GLY A 246 22.75 -3.94 -13.23
CA GLY A 246 23.88 -3.93 -12.29
C GLY A 246 23.97 -2.69 -11.40
N VAL A 247 23.09 -1.69 -11.56
CA VAL A 247 23.14 -0.46 -10.76
C VAL A 247 22.86 -0.74 -9.29
N LEU A 248 21.83 -1.55 -9.01
CA LEU A 248 21.47 -1.94 -7.66
C LEU A 248 22.62 -2.65 -6.96
N GLU A 249 23.29 -3.57 -7.66
CA GLU A 249 24.41 -4.33 -7.15
C GLU A 249 25.66 -3.47 -6.98
N ALA A 250 25.98 -2.60 -7.94
CA ALA A 250 27.12 -1.69 -7.84
C ALA A 250 27.00 -0.76 -6.61
N LEU A 251 25.80 -0.22 -6.36
CA LEU A 251 25.51 0.56 -5.15
C LEU A 251 25.60 -0.31 -3.89
N SER A 252 25.01 -1.51 -3.91
CA SER A 252 25.01 -2.42 -2.76
C SER A 252 26.42 -2.88 -2.38
N GLU A 253 27.27 -3.13 -3.37
CA GLU A 253 28.69 -3.49 -3.23
C GLU A 253 29.60 -2.28 -2.96
N LYS A 254 29.02 -1.06 -2.86
CA LYS A 254 29.75 0.22 -2.69
C LYS A 254 30.85 0.43 -3.74
N LYS A 255 30.64 -0.05 -4.96
CA LYS A 255 31.53 0.19 -6.11
C LYS A 255 31.37 1.60 -6.67
N ILE A 256 30.24 2.21 -6.39
CA ILE A 256 29.91 3.59 -6.68
C ILE A 256 28.92 4.09 -5.62
N THR A 257 28.91 5.38 -5.35
CA THR A 257 27.98 6.06 -4.45
C THR A 257 27.06 7.00 -5.22
N ALA A 258 25.90 7.31 -4.67
CA ALA A 258 24.98 8.27 -5.27
C ALA A 258 25.61 9.66 -5.47
N LYS A 259 26.54 10.05 -4.59
CA LYS A 259 27.32 11.30 -4.70
C LYS A 259 28.27 11.27 -5.89
N GLU A 260 28.99 10.17 -6.10
CA GLU A 260 29.88 10.02 -7.27
C GLU A 260 29.08 10.05 -8.57
N ILE A 261 27.94 9.36 -8.63
CA ILE A 261 27.03 9.37 -9.78
C ILE A 261 26.59 10.80 -10.12
N ALA A 262 26.26 11.62 -9.11
CA ALA A 262 25.85 13.01 -9.34
C ALA A 262 26.95 13.90 -9.92
N THR A 263 28.22 13.47 -9.82
CA THR A 263 29.37 14.19 -10.40
C THR A 263 29.84 13.65 -11.75
N MET A 264 29.35 12.46 -12.16
CA MET A 264 29.71 11.86 -13.44
C MET A 264 28.94 12.51 -14.59
N ASP A 265 29.62 12.70 -15.72
CA ASP A 265 28.93 12.93 -16.98
C ASP A 265 28.29 11.64 -17.51
N TYR A 266 27.50 11.76 -18.58
CA TYR A 266 26.67 10.70 -19.12
C TYR A 266 27.53 9.56 -19.68
N VAL A 267 28.66 9.91 -20.31
CA VAL A 267 29.58 8.96 -20.91
C VAL A 267 30.31 8.18 -19.82
N GLN A 268 30.79 8.87 -18.78
CA GLN A 268 31.41 8.25 -17.61
C GLN A 268 30.46 7.26 -16.94
N LEU A 269 29.20 7.66 -16.74
CA LEU A 269 28.19 6.81 -16.11
C LEU A 269 27.89 5.56 -16.94
N ILE A 270 27.75 5.71 -18.27
CA ILE A 270 27.54 4.58 -19.19
C ILE A 270 28.73 3.62 -19.14
N THR A 271 29.94 4.16 -19.32
CA THR A 271 31.17 3.35 -19.35
C THR A 271 31.35 2.58 -18.06
N PHE A 272 31.15 3.23 -16.90
CA PHE A 272 31.24 2.58 -15.59
C PHE A 272 30.30 1.37 -15.50
N PHE A 273 29.01 1.55 -15.82
CA PHE A 273 28.05 0.45 -15.69
C PHE A 273 28.23 -0.64 -16.75
N ASP A 274 28.72 -0.31 -17.94
CA ASP A 274 29.06 -1.32 -18.95
C ASP A 274 30.26 -2.17 -18.53
N GLU A 275 31.31 -1.55 -17.98
CA GLU A 275 32.46 -2.26 -17.44
C GLU A 275 32.10 -3.11 -16.22
N TYR A 276 31.30 -2.56 -15.31
CA TYR A 276 30.81 -3.30 -14.14
C TYR A 276 29.97 -4.51 -14.55
N ALA A 277 29.06 -4.36 -15.53
CA ALA A 277 28.26 -5.46 -16.06
C ALA A 277 29.13 -6.53 -16.73
N LYS A 278 30.15 -6.14 -17.52
CA LYS A 278 31.12 -7.08 -18.12
C LYS A 278 31.89 -7.85 -17.04
N ALA A 279 32.43 -7.15 -16.05
CA ALA A 279 33.18 -7.77 -14.95
C ALA A 279 32.31 -8.73 -14.13
N ARG A 280 31.04 -8.38 -13.88
CA ARG A 280 30.08 -9.26 -13.21
C ARG A 280 29.78 -10.53 -14.01
N ARG A 281 29.51 -10.39 -15.31
CA ARG A 281 29.28 -11.55 -16.19
C ARG A 281 30.49 -12.47 -16.24
N LYS A 282 31.71 -11.92 -16.25
CA LYS A 282 32.95 -12.69 -16.16
C LYS A 282 33.06 -13.45 -14.83
N ARG A 283 32.89 -12.78 -13.68
CA ARG A 283 32.89 -13.41 -12.35
C ARG A 283 31.86 -14.53 -12.24
N LYS A 284 30.65 -14.32 -12.79
CA LYS A 284 29.60 -15.34 -12.80
C LYS A 284 30.02 -16.58 -13.61
N ARG A 285 30.59 -16.40 -14.80
CA ARG A 285 31.08 -17.53 -15.62
C ARG A 285 32.19 -18.31 -14.93
N GLU A 286 33.15 -17.61 -14.32
CA GLU A 286 34.24 -18.25 -13.56
C GLU A 286 33.72 -19.04 -12.35
N GLN A 287 32.70 -18.52 -11.66
CA GLN A 287 32.04 -19.23 -10.56
C GLN A 287 31.29 -20.47 -11.07
N ASP A 288 30.50 -20.32 -12.14
CA ASP A 288 29.76 -21.43 -12.75
C ASP A 288 30.71 -22.54 -13.28
N GLU A 289 31.91 -22.18 -13.75
CA GLU A 289 32.96 -23.14 -14.14
C GLU A 289 33.58 -23.86 -12.93
N ARG A 290 33.87 -23.13 -11.85
CA ARG A 290 34.37 -23.74 -10.60
C ARG A 290 33.38 -24.73 -10.01
N ASP A 291 32.10 -24.35 -9.96
CA ASP A 291 31.04 -25.19 -9.40
C ASP A 291 30.82 -26.48 -10.22
N LYS A 292 31.08 -26.44 -11.54
CA LYS A 292 31.06 -27.64 -12.40
C LYS A 292 32.23 -28.60 -12.16
N HIS A 293 33.37 -28.11 -11.71
CA HIS A 293 34.57 -28.92 -11.47
C HIS A 293 34.67 -29.46 -10.03
N HIS A 294 33.77 -29.04 -9.14
CA HIS A 294 33.69 -29.49 -7.74
C HIS A 294 32.59 -30.54 -7.48
N ILE A 295 32.02 -31.13 -8.54
CA ILE A 295 31.07 -32.25 -8.50
C ILE A 295 31.78 -33.50 -9.02
#